data_AF-A0A399SJB4-F1
#
_entry.id   AF-A0A399SJB4-F1
#
_cell.length_a   1.000
_cell.length_b   1.000
_cell.length_c   1.000
_cell.angle_alpha   90.00
_cell.angle_beta   90.00
_cell.angle_gamma   90.00
#
_symmetry.space_group_name_H-M   'P 1'
#
loop_
_entity.id
_entity.type
_entity.pdbx_description
1 polymer ?
#
loop_
_entity_poly.entity_id
_entity_poly.type
_entity_poly.pdbx_seq_one_letter_code
_entity_poly.pdbx_strand_id
1 'polypeptide(L)'
;MSISRRTLLTASVSGLSLLGLAACTRTTPTPATPTVTPSATPTPTPTVGAAGLPEPVAFARSDWAGDPFARGSGSFLRPGATSADREALARPVQDRVFFAGEA
;
A
#
# COMPACT_ATOMS: atom_id res chain seq x y z
N MET A 1 30.87 -24.81 -42.69
CA MET A 1 30.03 -23.58 -42.69
C MET A 1 30.63 -22.61 -41.68
N SER A 2 31.22 -21.51 -42.13
CA SER A 2 31.69 -20.45 -41.21
C SER A 2 30.55 -19.47 -40.97
N ILE A 3 30.22 -19.23 -39.70
CA ILE A 3 29.20 -18.24 -39.33
C ILE A 3 29.88 -16.86 -39.32
N SER A 4 29.39 -15.95 -40.15
CA SER A 4 29.91 -14.59 -40.23
C SER A 4 29.60 -13.80 -38.95
N ARG A 5 30.51 -12.92 -38.54
CA ARG A 5 30.31 -12.00 -37.41
C ARG A 5 29.03 -11.18 -37.55
N ARG A 6 28.65 -10.87 -38.80
CA ARG A 6 27.40 -10.16 -39.12
C ARG A 6 26.17 -10.99 -38.77
N THR A 7 26.20 -12.30 -39.03
CA THR A 7 25.12 -13.24 -38.68
C THR A 7 25.00 -13.42 -37.17
N LEU A 8 26.14 -13.48 -36.46
CA LEU A 8 26.15 -13.50 -35.00
C LEU A 8 25.55 -12.23 -34.39
N LEU A 9 25.88 -11.06 -34.94
CA LEU A 9 25.35 -9.77 -34.49
C LEU A 9 23.85 -9.62 -34.77
N THR A 10 23.37 -9.99 -35.96
CA THR A 10 21.94 -9.91 -36.27
C THR A 10 21.10 -10.89 -35.45
N ALA A 11 21.62 -12.09 -35.17
CA ALA A 11 20.94 -13.06 -34.32
C ALA A 11 20.86 -12.60 -32.85
N SER A 12 21.94 -12.02 -32.32
CA SER A 12 21.98 -11.54 -30.93
C SER A 12 21.07 -10.34 -30.67
N VAL A 13 21.03 -9.35 -31.59
CA VAL A 13 20.11 -8.21 -31.50
C VAL A 13 18.65 -8.68 -31.53
N SER A 14 18.33 -9.64 -32.39
CA SER A 14 16.97 -10.18 -32.50
C SER A 14 16.57 -10.95 -31.23
N GLY A 15 17.48 -11.75 -30.67
CA GLY A 15 17.24 -12.49 -29.43
C GLY A 15 17.03 -11.57 -28.21
N LEU A 16 17.87 -10.54 -28.05
CA LEU A 16 17.74 -9.56 -26.97
C LEU A 16 16.42 -8.78 -27.05
N SER A 17 15.97 -8.44 -28.26
CA SER A 17 14.70 -7.73 -28.46
C SER A 17 13.50 -8.58 -28.02
N LEU A 18 13.49 -9.87 -28.38
CA LEU A 18 12.44 -10.81 -27.98
C LEU A 18 12.40 -11.03 -26.45
N LEU A 19 13.58 -11.14 -25.82
CA LEU A 19 13.69 -11.25 -24.36
C LEU A 19 13.18 -9.99 -23.64
N GLY A 20 13.46 -8.79 -24.17
CA GLY A 20 12.96 -7.53 -23.62
C GLY A 20 11.44 -7.38 -23.71
N LEU A 21 10.84 -7.78 -24.84
CA LEU A 21 9.38 -7.78 -25.02
C LEU A 21 8.68 -8.78 -24.08
N ALA A 22 9.24 -9.98 -23.90
CA ALA A 22 8.72 -10.98 -22.96
C ALA A 22 8.83 -10.54 -21.49
N ALA A 23 9.86 -9.78 -21.13
CA ALA A 23 10.01 -9.22 -19.79
C ALA A 23 8.96 -8.13 -19.46
N CYS A 24 8.37 -7.50 -20.47
CA CYS A 24 7.34 -6.48 -20.29
C CYS A 24 5.92 -7.07 -20.15
N THR A 25 5.70 -8.32 -20.55
CA THR A 25 4.44 -9.03 -20.26
C THR A 25 4.49 -9.55 -18.84
N ARG A 26 4.21 -8.69 -17.86
CA ARG A 26 3.91 -9.13 -16.50
C ARG A 26 2.70 -10.06 -16.59
N THR A 27 2.92 -11.36 -16.42
CA THR A 27 1.87 -12.26 -16.00
C THR A 27 1.38 -11.70 -14.67
N THR A 28 0.26 -10.98 -14.70
CA THR A 28 -0.39 -10.55 -13.47
C THR A 28 -0.83 -11.85 -12.81
N PRO A 29 -0.25 -12.27 -11.68
CA PRO A 29 -0.78 -13.43 -11.00
C PRO A 29 -2.23 -13.09 -10.67
N THR A 30 -3.17 -13.87 -11.22
CA THR A 30 -4.57 -13.78 -10.84
C THR A 30 -4.58 -13.91 -9.31
N PRO A 31 -4.98 -12.87 -8.56
CA PRO A 31 -5.13 -13.01 -7.13
C PRO A 31 -6.11 -14.17 -6.94
N ALA A 32 -5.68 -15.22 -6.25
CA ALA A 32 -6.61 -16.25 -5.84
C ALA A 32 -7.75 -15.51 -5.13
N THR A 33 -8.98 -15.67 -5.59
CA THR A 33 -10.15 -15.18 -4.86
C THR A 33 -9.98 -15.71 -3.44
N PRO A 34 -9.75 -14.85 -2.43
CA PRO A 34 -9.64 -15.36 -1.09
C PRO A 34 -10.97 -16.04 -0.81
N THR A 35 -10.95 -17.35 -0.61
CA THR A 35 -12.06 -18.04 0.03
C THR A 35 -12.27 -17.25 1.30
N VAL A 36 -13.41 -16.55 1.39
CA VAL A 36 -13.84 -15.89 2.61
C VAL A 36 -14.12 -17.03 3.57
N THR A 37 -13.07 -17.59 4.16
CA THR A 37 -13.20 -18.31 5.41
C THR A 37 -13.67 -17.23 6.36
N PRO A 38 -14.91 -17.29 6.89
CA PRO A 38 -15.28 -16.43 7.99
C PRO A 38 -14.32 -16.79 9.12
N SER A 39 -13.19 -16.09 9.19
CA SER A 39 -12.38 -16.05 10.38
C SER A 39 -13.29 -15.34 11.36
N ALA A 40 -13.97 -16.14 12.19
CA ALA A 40 -14.68 -15.61 13.33
C ALA A 40 -13.65 -14.74 14.06
N THR A 41 -13.80 -13.43 13.94
CA THR A 41 -13.07 -12.52 14.82
C THR A 41 -13.42 -13.03 16.21
N PRO A 42 -12.44 -13.50 17.01
CA PRO A 42 -12.77 -13.92 18.34
C PRO A 42 -13.41 -12.71 18.99
N THR A 43 -14.71 -12.79 19.28
CA THR A 43 -15.33 -11.82 20.17
C THR A 43 -14.47 -11.89 21.41
N PRO A 44 -13.77 -10.80 21.80
CA PRO A 44 -12.98 -10.85 23.01
C PRO A 44 -13.96 -11.22 24.11
N THR A 45 -13.81 -12.44 24.64
CA THR A 45 -14.52 -12.80 25.86
C THR A 45 -14.04 -11.78 26.86
N PRO A 46 -14.92 -10.88 27.37
CA PRO A 46 -14.51 -10.00 28.43
C PRO A 46 -13.96 -10.91 29.52
N THR A 47 -12.72 -10.67 29.96
CA THR A 47 -12.22 -11.34 31.16
C THR A 47 -13.24 -11.02 32.24
N VAL A 48 -14.10 -11.98 32.56
CA VAL A 48 -15.14 -11.83 33.58
C VAL A 48 -14.38 -11.60 34.87
N GLY A 49 -14.33 -10.34 35.30
CA GLY A 49 -13.67 -9.91 36.51
C GLY A 49 -12.16 -10.15 36.52
N ALA A 50 -11.38 -9.07 36.48
CA ALA A 50 -10.39 -8.96 37.53
C ALA A 50 -11.21 -8.88 38.84
N ALA A 51 -11.52 -10.03 39.44
CA ALA A 51 -12.35 -10.11 40.62
C ALA A 51 -11.80 -9.13 41.67
N GLY A 52 -12.58 -8.11 42.04
CA GLY A 52 -12.19 -7.07 42.99
C GLY A 52 -11.83 -5.70 42.40
N LEU A 53 -11.91 -5.47 41.08
CA LEU A 53 -11.81 -4.11 40.54
C LEU A 53 -13.16 -3.37 40.61
N PRO A 54 -13.18 -2.08 40.99
CA PRO A 54 -14.38 -1.26 40.92
C PRO A 54 -14.76 -1.00 39.45
N GLU A 55 -16.05 -0.78 39.20
CA GLU A 55 -16.55 -0.35 37.89
C GLU A 55 -15.97 1.03 37.51
N PRO A 56 -15.60 1.25 36.23
CA PRO A 56 -15.19 2.57 35.76
C PRO A 56 -16.29 3.60 36.00
N VAL A 57 -15.94 4.72 36.64
CA VAL A 57 -16.89 5.83 36.86
C VAL A 57 -17.25 6.57 35.57
N ALA A 58 -16.38 6.48 34.55
CA ALA A 58 -16.60 7.02 33.21
C ALA A 58 -15.63 6.36 32.22
N PHE A 59 -16.01 6.29 30.94
CA PHE A 59 -15.12 5.91 29.85
C PHE A 59 -15.42 6.74 28.59
N ALA A 60 -14.41 6.89 27.73
CA ALA A 60 -14.56 7.50 26.42
C ALA A 60 -13.85 6.63 25.38
N ARG A 61 -14.44 6.54 24.18
CA ARG A 61 -13.87 5.83 23.03
C ARG A 61 -13.78 6.80 21.87
N SER A 62 -12.60 6.90 21.25
CA SER A 62 -12.42 7.68 20.03
C SER A 62 -13.04 6.98 18.83
N ASP A 63 -13.63 7.76 17.91
CA ASP A 63 -14.00 7.33 16.57
C ASP A 63 -13.40 8.29 15.52
N TRP A 64 -12.08 8.25 15.38
CA TRP A 64 -11.35 9.10 14.43
C TRP A 64 -11.76 8.87 12.98
N ALA A 65 -12.15 7.64 12.63
CA ALA A 65 -12.58 7.30 11.27
C ALA A 65 -13.97 7.87 10.96
N GLY A 66 -14.88 7.88 11.95
CA GLY A 66 -16.21 8.47 11.84
C GLY A 66 -16.26 9.99 12.01
N ASP A 67 -15.24 10.60 12.63
CA ASP A 67 -15.17 12.05 12.81
C ASP A 67 -15.11 12.78 11.45
N PRO A 68 -16.10 13.66 11.13
CA PRO A 68 -16.17 14.33 9.84
C PRO A 68 -15.03 15.34 9.61
N PHE A 69 -14.36 15.79 10.68
CA PHE A 69 -13.27 16.76 10.65
C PHE A 69 -11.88 16.10 10.63
N ALA A 70 -11.73 14.89 11.19
CA ALA A 70 -10.46 14.17 11.20
C ALA A 70 -10.34 13.12 10.08
N ARG A 71 -11.41 12.38 9.79
CA ARG A 71 -11.48 11.33 8.74
C ARG A 71 -10.43 10.21 8.87
N GLY A 72 -9.79 10.09 10.02
CA GLY A 72 -8.67 9.19 10.28
C GLY A 72 -7.85 9.66 11.48
N SER A 73 -6.97 8.80 11.98
CA SER A 73 -6.11 9.13 13.12
C SER A 73 -4.77 9.74 12.73
N GLY A 74 -4.25 9.39 11.55
CA GLY A 74 -2.94 9.82 11.09
C GLY A 74 -2.60 9.25 9.71
N SER A 75 -1.60 9.85 9.08
CA SER A 75 -1.10 9.52 7.75
C SER A 75 -0.10 8.37 7.78
N PHE A 76 -0.03 7.63 6.68
CA PHE A 76 1.02 6.64 6.46
C PHE A 76 1.28 6.48 4.96
N LEU A 77 2.47 6.01 4.61
CA LEU A 77 2.79 5.66 3.23
C LEU A 77 2.15 4.31 2.88
N ARG A 78 1.13 4.34 2.02
CA ARG A 78 0.54 3.14 1.45
C ARG A 78 1.57 2.39 0.59
N PRO A 79 1.48 1.06 0.42
CA PRO A 79 2.31 0.35 -0.55
C PRO A 79 2.34 1.03 -1.92
N GLY A 80 3.55 1.30 -2.42
CA GLY A 80 3.80 2.03 -3.66
C GLY A 80 3.99 3.55 -3.49
N ALA A 81 3.61 4.12 -2.36
CA ALA A 81 3.91 5.52 -2.03
C ALA A 81 5.34 5.68 -1.51
N THR A 82 5.89 6.89 -1.67
CA THR A 82 7.26 7.24 -1.27
C THR A 82 7.30 8.58 -0.54
N SER A 83 8.47 8.97 -0.03
CA SER A 83 8.65 10.31 0.56
C SER A 83 8.36 11.45 -0.43
N ALA A 84 8.53 11.20 -1.74
CA ALA A 84 8.24 12.19 -2.78
C ALA A 84 6.75 12.58 -2.81
N ASP A 85 5.84 11.71 -2.37
CA ASP A 85 4.41 12.05 -2.27
C ASP A 85 4.15 13.09 -1.17
N ARG A 86 4.87 13.00 -0.03
CA ARG A 86 4.80 14.00 1.04
C ARG A 86 5.41 15.33 0.61
N GLU A 87 6.55 15.28 -0.09
CA GLU A 87 7.17 16.47 -0.69
C GLU A 87 6.22 17.16 -1.69
N ALA A 88 5.48 16.37 -2.48
CA ALA A 88 4.50 16.90 -3.41
C ALA A 88 3.35 17.63 -2.71
N LEU A 89 2.86 17.10 -1.58
CA LEU A 89 1.82 17.74 -0.75
C LEU A 89 2.28 19.06 -0.12
N ALA A 90 3.57 19.20 0.18
CA ALA A 90 4.13 20.43 0.75
C ALA A 90 4.25 21.59 -0.26
N ARG A 91 4.13 21.34 -1.57
CA ARG A 91 4.28 22.37 -2.59
C ARG A 91 3.07 23.33 -2.59
N PRO A 92 3.30 24.66 -2.62
CA PRO A 92 2.20 25.61 -2.73
C PRO A 92 1.59 25.61 -4.14
N VAL A 93 0.32 26.03 -4.22
CA VAL A 93 -0.36 26.28 -5.50
C VAL A 93 -0.24 27.76 -5.83
N GLN A 94 0.44 28.06 -6.95
CA GLN A 94 0.65 29.41 -7.47
C GLN A 94 1.22 30.41 -6.44
N ASP A 95 1.98 29.91 -5.46
CA ASP A 95 2.51 30.69 -4.34
C ASP A 95 1.43 31.49 -3.57
N ARG A 96 0.20 30.96 -3.55
CA ARG A 96 -0.97 31.60 -2.92
C ARG A 96 -1.65 30.71 -1.89
N VAL A 97 -1.78 29.41 -2.18
CA VAL A 97 -2.33 28.43 -1.26
C VAL A 97 -1.21 27.54 -0.77
N PHE A 98 -0.99 27.57 0.54
CA PHE A 98 0.05 26.82 1.23
C PHE A 98 -0.58 25.67 2.01
N PHE A 99 0.06 24.51 1.99
CA PHE A 99 -0.38 23.32 2.71
C PHE A 99 0.61 23.02 3.84
N ALA A 100 0.07 22.64 5.00
CA ALA A 100 0.82 22.22 6.16
C ALA A 100 0.01 21.15 6.92
N GLY A 101 0.70 20.30 7.69
CA GLY A 101 0.09 19.22 8.45
C GLY A 101 0.95 17.96 8.47
N GLU A 102 0.42 16.88 9.03
CA GLU A 102 1.13 15.61 9.16
C GLU A 102 1.11 14.73 7.91
N ALA A 103 0.38 15.14 6.87
CA ALA A 103 0.17 14.38 5.64
C ALA A 103 1.44 14.14 4.81
#